data_AF-A0A2S4ZC33-F1
#
_entry.id   AF-A0A2S4ZC33-F1
#
_cell.length_a   1.000
_cell.length_b   1.000
_cell.length_c   1.000
_cell.angle_alpha   90.00
_cell.angle_beta   90.00
_cell.angle_gamma   90.00
#
_symmetry.space_group_name_H-M   'P 1'
#
loop_
_entity.id
_entity.type
_entity.pdbx_description
1 polymer ?
#
loop_
_entity_poly.entity_id
_entity_poly.type
_entity_poly.pdbx_seq_one_letter_code
_entity_poly.pdbx_strand_id
1 'polypeptide(L)'
;MSSAAAPTPAYRVDLHKSPAVYLVIVDDRDPGWAERRKEDWHPRRRVVYVERQADHPAERRAQWEELTGSCLDAESESLSVQTYTAVSHAHAASLARREYTLSSAVARMGEVIATHLEDGGSGWVAIRLTDGGSDGELYGDYEDAWTAQEHPERCTYFPISPLTPWTPRMCEEHLEFTTHLRHGCMVYGRPTCR
;
A
#
# COMPACT_ATOMS: atom_id res chain seq x y z
N MET A 1 14.35 9.23 -65.59
CA MET A 1 14.90 8.79 -64.29
C MET A 1 13.76 8.88 -63.27
N SER A 2 13.07 7.77 -62.99
CA SER A 2 12.00 7.74 -61.98
C SER A 2 12.60 7.46 -60.61
N SER A 3 12.44 8.40 -59.69
CA SER A 3 12.76 8.23 -58.28
C SER A 3 11.72 7.30 -57.65
N ALA A 4 12.13 6.11 -57.23
CA ALA A 4 11.28 5.22 -56.45
C ALA A 4 11.22 5.73 -55.02
N ALA A 5 10.02 6.10 -54.56
CA ALA A 5 9.78 6.48 -53.17
C ALA A 5 10.06 5.30 -52.24
N ALA A 6 10.87 5.53 -51.20
CA ALA A 6 11.14 4.52 -50.18
C ALA A 6 9.83 4.21 -49.41
N PRO A 7 9.52 2.92 -49.14
CA PRO A 7 8.31 2.55 -48.42
C PRO A 7 8.37 3.08 -46.98
N THR A 8 7.31 3.79 -46.58
CA THR A 8 7.12 4.23 -45.20
C THR A 8 7.07 3.01 -44.27
N PRO A 9 7.88 2.94 -43.20
CA PRO A 9 7.83 1.80 -42.30
C PRO A 9 6.47 1.77 -41.59
N ALA A 10 5.72 0.69 -41.81
CA ALA A 10 4.53 0.39 -41.03
C ALA A 10 4.96 0.02 -39.61
N TYR A 11 5.00 1.00 -38.70
CA TYR A 11 5.20 0.71 -37.29
C TYR A 11 3.94 -0.02 -36.80
N ARG A 12 4.06 -1.32 -36.53
CA ARG A 12 3.03 -2.06 -35.79
C ARG A 12 3.28 -1.79 -34.31
N VAL A 13 2.37 -1.04 -33.70
CA VAL A 13 2.35 -0.88 -32.24
C VAL A 13 1.87 -2.22 -31.68
N ASP A 14 2.75 -2.92 -30.96
CA ASP A 14 2.35 -4.09 -30.19
C ASP A 14 1.52 -3.62 -28.98
N LEU A 15 0.27 -4.03 -28.93
CA LEU A 15 -0.67 -3.69 -27.85
C LEU A 15 -0.73 -4.78 -26.77
N HIS A 16 0.07 -5.86 -26.89
CA HIS A 16 0.10 -6.89 -25.87
C HIS A 16 0.73 -6.37 -24.58
N LYS A 17 -0.09 -6.34 -23.53
CA LYS A 17 0.35 -6.05 -22.16
C LYS A 17 0.94 -7.32 -21.55
N SER A 18 2.26 -7.42 -21.52
CA SER A 18 2.99 -8.45 -20.79
C SER A 18 3.49 -7.90 -19.45
N PRO A 19 3.63 -8.75 -18.41
CA PRO A 19 4.31 -8.37 -17.18
C PRO A 19 5.75 -7.93 -17.47
N ALA A 20 6.14 -6.78 -16.94
CA ALA A 20 7.49 -6.24 -16.99
C ALA A 20 7.82 -5.54 -15.66
N VAL A 21 9.10 -5.27 -15.43
CA VAL A 21 9.53 -4.47 -14.27
C VAL A 21 9.38 -2.98 -14.60
N TYR A 22 8.81 -2.24 -13.66
CA TYR A 22 8.65 -0.80 -13.72
C TYR A 22 9.41 -0.16 -12.56
N LEU A 23 10.01 0.98 -12.82
CA LEU A 23 10.60 1.87 -11.82
C LEU A 23 9.57 2.96 -11.49
N VAL A 24 9.33 3.18 -10.21
CA VAL A 24 8.33 4.13 -9.72
C VAL A 24 9.02 5.08 -8.74
N ILE A 25 8.98 6.38 -9.03
CA ILE A 25 9.37 7.40 -8.05
C ILE A 25 8.13 7.74 -7.22
N VAL A 26 8.25 7.57 -5.91
CA VAL A 26 7.20 7.86 -4.94
C VAL A 26 7.66 8.98 -4.01
N ASP A 27 6.70 9.77 -3.54
CA ASP A 27 6.88 10.80 -2.50
C ASP A 27 5.97 10.41 -1.33
N ASP A 28 6.58 9.89 -0.27
CA ASP A 28 5.91 9.42 0.94
C ASP A 28 5.91 10.49 2.03
N ARG A 29 5.84 11.76 1.62
CA ARG A 29 5.86 12.90 2.54
C ARG A 29 4.80 12.72 3.61
N ASP A 30 5.27 12.62 4.85
CA ASP A 30 4.41 12.40 5.98
C ASP A 30 3.58 13.66 6.25
N PRO A 31 2.24 13.59 6.18
CA PRO A 31 1.42 14.68 6.66
C PRO A 31 1.65 14.84 8.16
N GLY A 32 1.91 16.07 8.61
CA GLY A 32 2.20 16.35 10.02
C GLY A 32 1.11 15.82 10.96
N TRP A 33 1.45 15.63 12.24
CA TRP A 33 0.59 15.01 13.26
C TRP A 33 -0.86 15.54 13.31
N ALA A 34 -1.05 16.86 13.11
CA ALA A 34 -2.38 17.47 13.10
C ALA A 34 -3.29 16.97 11.96
N GLU A 35 -2.71 16.58 10.84
CA GLU A 35 -3.45 16.10 9.67
C GLU A 35 -3.79 14.60 9.80
N ARG A 36 -2.93 13.80 10.44
CA ARG A 36 -3.19 12.39 10.77
C ARG A 36 -4.37 12.17 11.74
N ARG A 37 -4.69 13.18 12.56
CA ARG A 37 -5.82 13.16 13.51
C ARG A 37 -7.18 13.45 12.88
N LYS A 38 -7.24 13.91 11.63
CA LYS A 38 -8.54 14.10 10.97
C LYS A 38 -9.19 12.75 10.73
N GLU A 39 -10.48 12.67 11.02
CA GLU A 39 -11.29 11.45 10.91
C GLU A 39 -11.27 10.89 9.47
N ASP A 40 -11.27 11.77 8.47
CA ASP A 40 -11.16 11.43 7.05
C ASP A 40 -9.72 11.30 6.55
N TRP A 41 -8.71 11.25 7.42
CA TRP A 41 -7.34 11.08 6.95
C TRP A 41 -7.10 9.64 6.53
N HIS A 42 -6.49 9.46 5.36
CA HIS A 42 -6.02 8.16 4.90
C HIS A 42 -4.61 8.29 4.31
N PRO A 43 -3.73 7.30 4.56
CA PRO A 43 -2.38 7.32 4.06
C PRO A 43 -2.38 7.33 2.52
N ARG A 44 -1.73 8.33 1.93
CA ARG A 44 -1.65 8.51 0.48
C ARG A 44 -0.21 8.68 0.05
N ARG A 45 0.32 7.66 -0.64
CA ARG A 45 1.57 7.77 -1.39
C ARG A 45 1.34 8.53 -2.69
N ARG A 46 2.14 9.56 -2.92
CA ARG A 46 2.15 10.25 -4.21
C ARG A 46 3.10 9.53 -5.16
N VAL A 47 2.57 9.07 -6.28
CA VAL A 47 3.40 8.55 -7.38
C VAL A 47 3.78 9.74 -8.26
N VAL A 48 5.06 10.05 -8.33
CA VAL A 48 5.61 11.21 -9.05
C VAL A 48 5.93 10.84 -10.49
N TYR A 49 6.55 9.68 -10.68
CA TYR A 49 7.00 9.23 -12.00
C TYR A 49 6.93 7.70 -12.08
N VAL A 50 6.68 7.18 -13.28
CA VAL A 50 6.68 5.75 -13.58
C VAL A 50 7.30 5.55 -14.93
N GLU A 51 8.19 4.57 -15.04
CA GLU A 51 8.70 4.12 -16.33
C GLU A 51 8.95 2.61 -16.35
N ARG A 52 8.91 2.02 -17.55
CA ARG A 52 9.32 0.63 -17.73
C ARG A 52 10.83 0.52 -17.62
N GLN A 53 11.30 -0.49 -16.89
CA GLN A 53 12.72 -0.77 -16.78
C GLN A 53 13.28 -1.25 -18.14
N ALA A 54 14.45 -0.77 -18.52
CA ALA A 54 15.13 -1.20 -19.74
C ALA A 54 15.50 -2.69 -19.72
N ASP A 55 15.41 -3.36 -20.87
CA ASP A 55 15.69 -4.78 -21.00
C ASP A 55 17.21 -5.07 -20.95
N HIS A 56 18.02 -4.19 -21.55
CA HIS A 56 19.48 -4.35 -21.59
C HIS A 56 20.14 -4.03 -20.22
N PRO A 57 21.05 -4.87 -19.69
CA PRO A 57 21.62 -4.68 -18.35
C PRO A 57 22.35 -3.35 -18.13
N ALA A 58 23.04 -2.84 -19.15
CA ALA A 58 23.75 -1.56 -19.06
C ALA A 58 22.78 -0.37 -19.00
N GLU A 59 21.72 -0.39 -19.82
CA GLU A 59 20.67 0.63 -19.82
C GLU A 59 19.89 0.61 -18.51
N ARG A 60 19.59 -0.59 -18.00
CA ARG A 60 18.94 -0.77 -16.69
C ARG A 60 19.73 -0.11 -15.56
N ARG A 61 21.04 -0.29 -15.55
CA ARG A 61 21.92 0.34 -14.55
C ARG A 61 21.93 1.85 -14.69
N ALA A 62 22.11 2.35 -15.91
CA ALA A 62 22.10 3.79 -16.18
C ALA A 62 20.76 4.44 -15.76
N GLN A 63 19.64 3.81 -16.10
CA GLN A 63 18.30 4.25 -15.73
C GLN A 63 18.11 4.29 -14.20
N TRP A 64 18.54 3.24 -13.49
CA TRP A 64 18.47 3.22 -12.03
C TRP A 64 19.32 4.33 -11.38
N GLU A 65 20.55 4.51 -11.86
CA GLU A 65 21.47 5.55 -11.38
C GLU A 65 20.90 6.96 -11.63
N GLU A 66 20.32 7.19 -12.81
CA GLU A 66 19.67 8.46 -13.17
C GLU A 66 18.48 8.79 -12.27
N LEU A 67 17.54 7.85 -12.07
CA LEU A 67 16.38 8.09 -11.21
C LEU A 67 16.77 8.25 -9.74
N THR A 68 17.72 7.46 -9.27
CA THR A 68 18.21 7.54 -7.88
C THR A 68 18.94 8.87 -7.68
N GLY A 69 19.79 9.28 -8.62
CA GLY A 69 20.45 10.59 -8.61
C GLY A 69 19.43 11.74 -8.60
N SER A 70 18.39 11.66 -9.43
CA SER A 70 17.32 12.66 -9.46
C SER A 70 16.57 12.79 -8.12
N CYS A 71 16.38 11.68 -7.39
CA CYS A 71 15.78 11.71 -6.05
C CYS A 71 16.71 12.37 -5.02
N LEU A 72 18.02 12.10 -5.10
CA LEU A 72 19.03 12.70 -4.21
C LEU A 72 19.18 14.21 -4.46
N ASP A 73 19.23 14.62 -5.73
CA ASP A 73 19.38 16.02 -6.14
C ASP A 73 18.15 16.87 -5.78
N ALA A 74 16.97 16.24 -5.61
CA ALA A 74 15.76 16.92 -5.18
C ALA A 74 15.74 17.29 -3.69
N GLU A 75 16.78 16.90 -2.92
CA GLU A 75 16.95 17.17 -1.47
C GLU A 75 15.71 16.79 -0.63
N SER A 76 14.96 15.78 -1.08
CA SER A 76 13.71 15.36 -0.43
C SER A 76 13.89 13.96 0.14
N GLU A 77 13.93 13.87 1.47
CA GLU A 77 14.07 12.58 2.19
C GLU A 77 12.87 11.64 1.99
N SER A 78 11.74 12.16 1.50
CA SER A 78 10.53 11.40 1.21
C SER A 78 10.48 10.81 -0.21
N LEU A 79 11.39 11.22 -1.10
CA LEU A 79 11.48 10.67 -2.45
C LEU A 79 12.26 9.37 -2.46
N SER A 80 11.70 8.34 -3.09
CA SER A 80 12.40 7.07 -3.30
C SER A 80 12.03 6.40 -4.62
N VAL A 81 12.95 5.60 -5.15
CA VAL A 81 12.74 4.75 -6.34
C VAL A 81 12.36 3.34 -5.88
N GLN A 82 11.25 2.81 -6.39
CA GLN A 82 10.74 1.47 -6.08
C GLN A 82 10.52 0.65 -7.35
N THR A 83 10.54 -0.68 -7.23
CA THR A 83 10.41 -1.62 -8.34
C THR A 83 9.11 -2.42 -8.25
N TYR A 84 8.37 -2.47 -9.36
CA TYR A 84 7.11 -3.21 -9.43
C TYR A 84 7.03 -4.08 -10.68
N THR A 85 6.61 -5.33 -10.52
CA THR A 85 6.22 -6.15 -11.67
C THR A 85 4.77 -5.83 -12.03
N ALA A 86 4.55 -5.22 -13.19
CA ALA A 86 3.24 -4.73 -13.62
C ALA A 86 3.05 -4.93 -15.13
N VAL A 87 1.85 -4.64 -15.63
CA VAL A 87 1.50 -4.78 -17.06
C VAL A 87 1.34 -3.43 -17.76
N SER A 88 1.48 -2.34 -17.00
CA SER A 88 1.41 -0.95 -17.47
C SER A 88 1.88 0.01 -16.38
N HIS A 89 2.20 1.25 -16.76
CA HIS A 89 2.52 2.35 -15.85
C HIS A 89 1.43 2.57 -14.79
N ALA A 90 0.15 2.57 -15.21
CA ALA A 90 -0.98 2.75 -14.29
C ALA A 90 -1.11 1.58 -13.30
N HIS A 91 -0.84 0.34 -13.75
CA HIS A 91 -0.82 -0.81 -12.85
C HIS A 91 0.31 -0.70 -11.81
N ALA A 92 1.52 -0.33 -12.23
CA ALA A 92 2.64 -0.11 -11.32
C ALA A 92 2.35 0.99 -10.28
N ALA A 93 1.80 2.13 -10.71
CA ALA A 93 1.38 3.20 -9.79
C ALA A 93 0.31 2.73 -8.79
N SER A 94 -0.65 1.91 -9.23
CA SER A 94 -1.68 1.35 -8.36
C SER A 94 -1.10 0.38 -7.32
N LEU A 95 -0.14 -0.47 -7.72
CA LEU A 95 0.54 -1.37 -6.80
C LEU A 95 1.30 -0.59 -5.73
N ALA A 96 2.04 0.44 -6.15
CA ALA A 96 2.80 1.28 -5.22
C ALA A 96 1.93 1.95 -4.16
N ARG A 97 0.76 2.46 -4.56
CA ARG A 97 -0.21 3.06 -3.62
C ARG A 97 -0.82 2.03 -2.70
N ARG A 98 -1.23 0.87 -3.23
CA ARG A 98 -1.83 -0.22 -2.44
C ARG A 98 -0.88 -0.70 -1.35
N GLU A 99 0.38 -0.95 -1.69
CA GLU A 99 1.41 -1.39 -0.74
C GLU A 99 1.60 -0.37 0.38
N TYR A 100 1.70 0.92 0.04
CA TYR A 100 1.85 1.97 1.05
C TYR A 100 0.63 2.07 1.97
N THR A 101 -0.59 2.00 1.42
CA THR A 101 -1.82 2.03 2.23
C THR A 101 -1.85 0.84 3.20
N LEU A 102 -1.48 -0.36 2.76
CA LEU A 102 -1.41 -1.53 3.63
C LEU A 102 -0.35 -1.36 4.72
N SER A 103 0.89 -1.00 4.35
CA SER A 103 1.97 -0.79 5.31
C SER A 103 1.64 0.27 6.35
N SER A 104 1.02 1.38 5.92
CA SER A 104 0.57 2.45 6.82
C SER A 104 -0.54 1.98 7.75
N ALA A 105 -1.49 1.18 7.25
CA ALA A 105 -2.55 0.61 8.08
C ALA A 105 -2.00 -0.37 9.12
N VAL A 106 -1.02 -1.20 8.75
CA VAL A 106 -0.32 -2.11 9.67
C VAL A 106 0.39 -1.32 10.78
N ALA A 107 1.13 -0.27 10.41
CA ALA A 107 1.82 0.59 11.37
C ALA A 107 0.83 1.25 12.33
N ARG A 108 -0.25 1.85 11.81
CA ARG A 108 -1.28 2.50 12.63
C ARG A 108 -1.99 1.53 13.56
N MET A 109 -2.33 0.33 13.09
CA MET A 109 -2.91 -0.72 13.92
C MET A 109 -1.96 -1.10 15.06
N GLY A 110 -0.66 -1.23 14.77
CA GLY A 110 0.38 -1.45 15.78
C GLY A 110 0.45 -0.34 16.82
N GLU A 111 0.40 0.93 16.40
CA GLU A 111 0.39 2.09 17.31
C GLU A 111 -0.84 2.11 18.23
N VAL A 112 -2.03 1.80 17.70
CA VAL A 112 -3.26 1.68 18.49
C VAL A 112 -3.12 0.60 19.56
N ILE A 113 -2.64 -0.60 19.16
CA ILE A 113 -2.46 -1.70 20.09
C ILE A 113 -1.43 -1.33 21.17
N ALA A 114 -0.30 -0.76 20.78
CA ALA A 114 0.74 -0.33 21.71
C ALA A 114 0.21 0.68 22.74
N THR A 115 -0.55 1.68 22.28
CA THR A 115 -1.16 2.71 23.15
C THR A 115 -2.05 2.06 24.22
N HIS A 116 -2.95 1.18 23.83
CA HIS A 116 -3.81 0.48 24.80
C HIS A 116 -3.04 -0.39 25.78
N LEU A 117 -1.99 -1.06 25.32
CA LEU A 117 -1.15 -1.92 26.17
C LEU A 117 -0.31 -1.11 27.17
N GLU A 118 0.22 0.04 26.76
CA GLU A 118 0.95 0.98 27.62
C GLU A 118 0.07 1.53 28.74
N ASP A 119 -1.21 1.76 28.45
CA ASP A 119 -2.22 2.18 29.43
C ASP A 119 -2.73 1.03 30.33
N GLY A 120 -2.25 -0.20 30.12
CA GLY A 120 -2.67 -1.40 30.86
C GLY A 120 -4.07 -1.89 30.50
N GLY A 121 -4.59 -1.49 29.35
CA GLY A 121 -5.92 -1.83 28.86
C GLY A 121 -6.07 -3.31 28.50
N SER A 122 -7.30 -3.81 28.65
CA SER A 122 -7.72 -5.13 28.19
C SER A 122 -9.17 -5.06 27.72
N GLY A 123 -9.48 -5.65 26.58
CA GLY A 123 -10.82 -5.60 25.99
C GLY A 123 -10.79 -5.84 24.49
N TRP A 124 -11.93 -5.64 23.84
CA TRP A 124 -12.05 -5.68 22.38
C TRP A 124 -11.76 -4.31 21.80
N VAL A 125 -11.11 -4.28 20.64
CA VAL A 125 -10.85 -3.05 19.88
C VAL A 125 -11.50 -3.14 18.51
N ALA A 126 -11.95 -2.01 17.97
CA ALA A 126 -12.36 -1.87 16.57
C ALA A 126 -11.24 -1.21 15.77
N ILE A 127 -10.78 -1.87 14.70
CA ILE A 127 -9.76 -1.35 13.78
C ILE A 127 -10.36 -1.20 12.39
N ARG A 128 -10.33 0.01 11.84
CA ARG A 128 -10.76 0.29 10.46
C ARG A 128 -9.81 -0.38 9.46
N LEU A 129 -10.38 -1.14 8.51
CA LEU A 129 -9.62 -1.87 7.50
C LEU A 129 -8.89 -0.96 6.49
N THR A 130 -9.35 0.28 6.32
CA THR A 130 -8.83 1.20 5.30
C THR A 130 -7.53 1.88 5.69
N ASP A 131 -7.34 2.16 6.97
CA ASP A 131 -6.23 2.96 7.49
C ASP A 131 -5.61 2.39 8.77
N GLY A 132 -6.13 1.29 9.30
CA GLY A 132 -5.67 0.67 10.55
C GLY A 132 -5.97 1.48 11.81
N GLY A 133 -6.81 2.51 11.71
CA GLY A 133 -7.14 3.38 12.85
C GLY A 133 -8.23 2.80 13.74
N SER A 134 -8.34 3.36 14.95
CA SER A 134 -9.40 3.08 15.93
C SER A 134 -10.13 4.37 16.28
N ASP A 135 -11.28 4.25 16.94
CA ASP A 135 -11.92 5.34 17.68
C ASP A 135 -11.27 5.59 19.06
N GLY A 136 -10.38 4.68 19.49
CA GLY A 136 -9.60 4.80 20.72
C GLY A 136 -10.25 4.16 21.94
N GLU A 137 -11.35 3.42 21.77
CA GLU A 137 -12.07 2.79 22.88
C GLU A 137 -11.74 1.28 23.01
N LEU A 138 -11.86 0.78 24.24
CA LEU A 138 -11.84 -0.66 24.54
C LEU A 138 -13.21 -1.11 25.04
N TYR A 139 -13.72 -2.18 24.42
CA TYR A 139 -15.04 -2.71 24.69
C TYR A 139 -14.98 -3.97 25.54
N GLY A 140 -16.06 -4.26 26.26
CA GLY A 140 -16.17 -5.48 27.07
C GLY A 140 -16.16 -6.73 26.22
N ASP A 141 -16.88 -6.71 25.10
CA ASP A 141 -16.96 -7.83 24.16
C ASP A 141 -17.02 -7.38 22.69
N TYR A 142 -17.11 -8.37 21.80
CA TYR A 142 -17.21 -8.18 20.35
C TYR A 142 -18.49 -7.43 19.92
N GLU A 143 -19.62 -7.71 20.57
CA GLU A 143 -20.92 -7.16 20.18
C GLU A 143 -21.00 -5.68 20.53
N ASP A 144 -20.48 -5.30 21.69
CA ASP A 144 -20.30 -3.91 22.10
C ASP A 144 -19.41 -3.16 21.09
N ALA A 145 -18.25 -3.74 20.74
CA ALA A 145 -17.35 -3.13 19.77
C ALA A 145 -18.00 -2.97 18.40
N TRP A 146 -18.75 -3.98 17.93
CA TRP A 146 -19.45 -3.95 16.65
C TRP A 146 -20.53 -2.86 16.61
N THR A 147 -21.40 -2.83 17.62
CA THR A 147 -22.56 -1.92 17.65
C THR A 147 -22.17 -0.45 17.85
N ALA A 148 -21.00 -0.19 18.43
CA ALA A 148 -20.47 1.16 18.61
C ALA A 148 -19.99 1.83 17.30
N GLN A 149 -19.73 1.06 16.24
CA GLN A 149 -19.20 1.61 14.99
C GLN A 149 -20.30 2.09 14.04
N GLU A 150 -20.09 3.25 13.39
CA GLU A 150 -21.00 3.75 12.34
C GLU A 150 -21.02 2.85 11.09
N HIS A 151 -19.86 2.27 10.76
CA HIS A 151 -19.68 1.38 9.61
C HIS A 151 -18.98 0.08 10.03
N PRO A 152 -19.67 -0.81 10.78
CA PRO A 152 -19.03 -1.95 11.39
C PRO A 152 -18.47 -2.95 10.37
N GLU A 153 -19.05 -3.01 9.17
CA GLU A 153 -18.55 -3.84 8.07
C GLU A 153 -17.22 -3.34 7.47
N ARG A 154 -16.76 -2.15 7.87
CA ARG A 154 -15.46 -1.57 7.48
C ARG A 154 -14.38 -1.78 8.55
N CYS A 155 -14.73 -2.40 9.67
CA CYS A 155 -13.82 -2.64 10.77
C CYS A 155 -13.49 -4.14 10.91
N THR A 156 -12.38 -4.41 11.58
CA THR A 156 -12.02 -5.70 12.14
C THR A 156 -11.94 -5.60 13.64
N TYR A 157 -12.21 -6.70 14.33
CA TYR A 157 -12.40 -6.72 15.78
C TYR A 157 -11.63 -7.88 16.38
N PHE A 158 -10.89 -7.60 17.44
CA PHE A 158 -10.12 -8.63 18.14
C PHE A 158 -9.85 -8.18 19.58
N PRO A 159 -9.62 -9.14 20.49
CA PRO A 159 -9.23 -8.83 21.85
C PRO A 159 -7.76 -8.40 21.93
N ILE A 160 -7.50 -7.33 22.69
CA ILE A 160 -6.17 -6.93 23.13
C ILE A 160 -5.93 -7.47 24.55
N SER A 161 -4.75 -8.05 24.76
CA SER A 161 -4.33 -8.55 26.08
C SER A 161 -2.83 -8.32 26.28
N PRO A 162 -2.39 -7.80 27.45
CA PRO A 162 -0.97 -7.68 27.78
C PRO A 162 -0.20 -9.00 27.78
N LEU A 163 -0.91 -10.13 27.92
CA LEU A 163 -0.31 -11.47 27.92
C LEU A 163 0.05 -11.95 26.51
N THR A 164 -0.48 -11.30 25.47
CA THR A 164 -0.30 -11.74 24.09
C THR A 164 -0.20 -10.51 23.16
N PRO A 165 0.89 -9.72 23.29
CA PRO A 165 1.07 -8.53 22.49
C PRO A 165 1.19 -8.90 21.01
N TRP A 166 0.53 -8.12 20.16
CA TRP A 166 0.56 -8.33 18.72
C TRP A 166 1.86 -7.80 18.14
N THR A 167 2.46 -8.59 17.25
CA THR A 167 3.63 -8.14 16.47
C THR A 167 3.18 -7.43 15.19
N PRO A 168 4.01 -6.56 14.59
CA PRO A 168 3.69 -5.94 13.29
C PRO A 168 3.30 -6.95 12.22
N ARG A 169 3.97 -8.11 12.20
CA ARG A 169 3.64 -9.22 11.30
C ARG A 169 2.24 -9.78 11.53
N MET A 170 1.81 -9.92 12.79
CA MET A 170 0.45 -10.37 13.09
C MET A 170 -0.60 -9.35 12.65
N CYS A 171 -0.31 -8.05 12.80
CA CYS A 171 -1.18 -6.99 12.28
C CYS A 171 -1.33 -7.07 10.76
N GLU A 172 -0.22 -7.27 10.04
CA GLU A 172 -0.21 -7.46 8.59
C GLU A 172 -1.03 -8.68 8.17
N GLU A 173 -0.73 -9.86 8.73
CA GLU A 173 -1.43 -11.10 8.42
C GLU A 173 -2.94 -10.99 8.71
N HIS A 174 -3.33 -10.30 9.79
CA HIS A 174 -4.73 -10.08 10.16
C HIS A 174 -5.46 -9.11 9.23
N LEU A 175 -4.85 -7.99 8.88
CA LEU A 175 -5.44 -7.01 7.96
C LEU A 175 -5.57 -7.60 6.55
N GLU A 176 -4.56 -8.33 6.09
CA GLU A 176 -4.59 -9.04 4.80
C GLU A 176 -5.70 -10.10 4.80
N PHE A 177 -5.74 -10.97 5.82
CA PHE A 177 -6.77 -11.99 5.97
C PHE A 177 -8.18 -11.38 5.98
N THR A 178 -8.42 -10.35 6.80
CA THR A 178 -9.74 -9.74 6.94
C THR A 178 -10.17 -9.05 5.64
N THR A 179 -9.23 -8.39 4.95
CA THR A 179 -9.49 -7.78 3.64
C THR A 179 -9.94 -8.81 2.61
N HIS A 180 -9.26 -9.94 2.53
CA HIS A 180 -9.62 -11.00 1.59
C HIS A 180 -10.92 -11.72 1.96
N LEU A 181 -11.16 -11.92 3.27
CA LEU A 181 -12.41 -12.47 3.78
C LEU A 181 -13.58 -11.58 3.36
N ARG A 182 -13.45 -10.26 3.55
CA ARG A 182 -14.46 -9.26 3.17
C ARG A 182 -14.67 -9.18 1.66
N HIS A 183 -13.60 -9.25 0.87
CA HIS A 183 -13.69 -9.31 -0.59
C HIS A 183 -14.34 -10.61 -1.09
N GLY A 184 -14.45 -11.64 -0.24
CA GLY A 184 -15.06 -12.92 -0.61
C GLY A 184 -14.18 -13.78 -1.51
N CYS A 185 -12.87 -13.53 -1.58
CA CYS A 185 -11.95 -14.32 -2.41
C CYS A 185 -11.24 -15.44 -1.64
N MET A 186 -11.62 -15.70 -0.38
CA MET A 186 -11.03 -16.75 0.45
C MET A 186 -11.60 -18.12 0.11
N VAL A 187 -10.73 -19.05 -0.30
CA VAL A 187 -11.05 -20.46 -0.55
C VAL A 187 -10.10 -21.33 0.27
N TYR A 188 -10.64 -22.19 1.14
CA TYR A 188 -9.87 -23.02 2.08
C TYR A 188 -8.82 -22.25 2.89
N GLY A 189 -9.15 -21.03 3.32
CA GLY A 189 -8.25 -20.19 4.10
C GLY A 189 -7.15 -19.50 3.30
N ARG A 190 -7.23 -19.51 1.96
CA ARG A 190 -6.26 -18.82 1.08
C ARG A 190 -6.95 -17.86 0.12
N PRO A 191 -6.39 -16.67 -0.13
CA PRO A 191 -6.93 -15.76 -1.12
C PRO A 191 -6.72 -16.31 -2.53
N THR A 192 -7.77 -16.24 -3.34
CA THR A 192 -7.75 -16.58 -4.78
C THR A 192 -7.47 -15.36 -5.64
N CYS A 193 -7.64 -14.17 -5.08
CA CYS A 193 -7.29 -12.90 -5.70
C CYS A 193 -5.83 -12.52 -5.37
N ARG A 194 -5.14 -11.86 -6.32
CA ARG A 194 -3.78 -11.32 -6.16
C ARG A 194 -3.82 -9.80 -6.02
#